data_AF-A0A9W9L249-F1
#
_entry.id   AF-A0A9W9L249-F1
#
_cell.length_a   1.000
_cell.length_b   1.000
_cell.length_c   1.000
_cell.angle_alpha   90.00
_cell.angle_beta   90.00
_cell.angle_gamma   90.00
#
_symmetry.space_group_name_H-M   'P 1'
#
loop_
_entity.id
_entity.type
_entity.pdbx_description
1 polymer ?
#
loop_
_entity_poly.entity_id
_entity_poly.type
_entity_poly.pdbx_seq_one_letter_code
_entity_poly.pdbx_strand_id
1 'polypeptide(L)'
;MEFFNHSTRPAYLYAMGERGPNASSLIATVSLALLLGYIVWIGIYRLYFSPIAKFPGPKLAALTGLYEAYYDLVPKGGGQFPFEIKRMHEKYGPIVRINPEELHIDDPDFYDTLYPTSKPYDKMQRLENRFGIPGATFSTAHHKVHKIRRAAISPFFAKAKVREQTGDIQALMNTISRRLTTEYAGTGRVLNLHDVWRCFAADNIMDLMFGSPLNLHLEPDFRAPFTGAITRVTNWSHVTRYLPILGAATDTLPPWLAKRLFPLFEPIIAYREASNLLFRGMD
;
A
#
# COMPACT_ATOMS: atom_id res chain seq x y z
N MET A 1 -21.04 -93.27 19.91
CA MET A 1 -20.82 -92.73 18.55
C MET A 1 -20.98 -91.23 18.63
N GLU A 2 -19.89 -90.54 18.99
CA GLU A 2 -19.78 -89.09 18.88
C GLU A 2 -19.19 -88.77 17.51
N PHE A 3 -19.87 -87.93 16.73
CA PHE A 3 -19.26 -87.23 15.61
C PHE A 3 -19.52 -85.74 15.80
N PHE A 4 -18.54 -85.08 16.39
CA PHE A 4 -18.34 -83.63 16.27
C PHE A 4 -17.95 -83.33 14.82
N ASN A 5 -18.71 -82.47 14.13
CA ASN A 5 -18.19 -81.79 12.94
C ASN A 5 -18.36 -80.27 13.10
N HIS A 6 -17.24 -79.64 13.39
CA HIS A 6 -17.00 -78.20 13.34
C HIS A 6 -17.14 -77.70 11.89
N SER A 7 -17.88 -76.61 11.66
CA SER A 7 -17.45 -75.48 10.79
C SER A 7 -18.57 -74.48 10.45
N THR A 8 -19.19 -73.86 11.45
CA THR A 8 -19.79 -72.52 11.24
C THR A 8 -18.71 -71.48 11.56
N ARG A 9 -17.78 -71.27 10.63
CA ARG A 9 -16.99 -70.03 10.63
C ARG A 9 -17.89 -68.92 10.08
N PRO A 10 -18.14 -67.85 10.83
CA PRO A 10 -19.04 -66.83 10.33
C PRO A 10 -18.39 -65.91 9.30
N ALA A 11 -19.17 -65.58 8.27
CA ALA A 11 -18.81 -64.74 7.13
C ALA A 11 -18.50 -63.26 7.45
N TYR A 12 -18.51 -62.84 8.72
CA TYR A 12 -18.19 -61.46 9.10
C TYR A 12 -16.68 -61.16 9.09
N LEU A 13 -15.81 -62.17 9.03
CA LEU A 13 -14.35 -61.97 9.05
C LEU A 13 -13.73 -61.60 7.69
N TYR A 14 -14.50 -61.56 6.60
CA TYR A 14 -14.01 -61.17 5.27
C TYR A 14 -14.34 -59.72 4.85
N ALA A 15 -15.16 -58.99 5.62
CA ALA A 15 -15.60 -57.64 5.27
C ALA A 15 -14.75 -56.52 5.89
N MET A 16 -13.72 -56.86 6.67
CA MET A 16 -12.69 -55.92 7.13
C MET A 16 -11.43 -56.05 6.27
N GLY A 17 -11.59 -56.01 4.94
CA GLY A 17 -10.49 -55.63 4.09
C GLY A 17 -10.19 -54.17 4.37
N GLU A 18 -9.08 -53.89 5.05
CA GLU A 18 -8.52 -52.55 5.22
C GLU A 18 -8.47 -51.87 3.84
N ARG A 19 -9.45 -51.03 3.55
CA ARG A 19 -9.39 -50.16 2.38
C ARG A 19 -8.24 -49.20 2.67
N GLY A 20 -7.06 -49.53 2.14
CA GLY A 20 -5.91 -48.63 2.16
C GLY A 20 -6.31 -47.23 1.66
N PRO A 21 -5.55 -46.19 2.04
CA PRO A 21 -5.89 -44.82 1.69
C PRO A 21 -6.22 -44.73 0.20
N ASN A 22 -7.44 -44.28 -0.13
CA ASN A 22 -7.83 -44.07 -1.52
C ASN A 22 -6.82 -43.10 -2.18
N ALA A 23 -6.55 -43.24 -3.48
CA ALA A 23 -5.50 -42.48 -4.15
C ALA A 23 -5.61 -40.96 -3.93
N SER A 24 -6.83 -40.44 -3.77
CA SER A 24 -7.10 -39.04 -3.43
C SER A 24 -6.60 -38.66 -2.02
N SER A 25 -6.84 -39.46 -0.99
CA SER A 25 -6.31 -39.22 0.36
C SER A 25 -4.78 -39.29 0.42
N LEU A 26 -4.17 -40.19 -0.35
CA LEU A 26 -2.71 -40.28 -0.46
C LEU A 26 -2.13 -39.03 -1.13
N ILE A 27 -2.70 -38.59 -2.26
CA ILE A 27 -2.30 -37.35 -2.95
C ILE A 27 -2.45 -36.14 -2.03
N ALA A 28 -3.56 -36.03 -1.31
CA ALA A 28 -3.80 -34.93 -0.38
C ALA A 28 -2.77 -34.90 0.76
N THR A 29 -2.45 -36.06 1.32
CA THR A 29 -1.46 -36.21 2.41
C THR A 29 -0.06 -35.84 1.93
N VAL A 30 0.37 -36.36 0.77
CA VAL A 30 1.68 -36.03 0.18
C VAL A 30 1.75 -34.54 -0.16
N SER A 31 0.70 -33.96 -0.75
CA SER A 31 0.64 -32.54 -1.08
C SER A 31 0.74 -31.67 0.17
N LEU A 32 0.03 -32.04 1.24
CA LEU A 32 0.11 -31.33 2.52
C LEU A 32 1.50 -31.45 3.16
N ALA A 33 2.10 -32.64 3.15
CA ALA A 33 3.45 -32.85 3.66
C ALA A 33 4.50 -32.03 2.90
N LEU A 34 4.42 -32.00 1.56
CA LEU A 34 5.29 -31.17 0.71
C LEU A 34 5.08 -29.68 0.98
N LEU A 35 3.84 -29.22 1.13
CA LEU A 35 3.53 -27.83 1.46
C LEU A 35 4.13 -27.43 2.82
N LEU A 36 3.93 -28.25 3.85
CA LEU A 36 4.49 -28.01 5.19
C LEU A 36 6.02 -28.02 5.16
N GLY A 37 6.62 -29.01 4.46
CA GLY A 37 8.07 -29.08 4.27
C GLY A 37 8.61 -27.84 3.56
N TYR A 38 7.93 -27.35 2.53
CA TYR A 38 8.29 -26.12 1.82
C TYR A 38 8.21 -24.87 2.71
N ILE A 39 7.16 -24.73 3.52
CA ILE A 39 7.01 -23.61 4.46
C ILE A 39 8.13 -23.62 5.50
N VAL A 40 8.42 -24.78 6.09
CA VAL A 40 9.50 -24.93 7.06
C VAL A 40 10.86 -24.62 6.42
N TRP A 41 11.10 -25.15 5.21
CA TRP A 41 12.33 -24.87 4.46
C TRP A 41 12.50 -23.38 4.18
N ILE A 42 11.46 -22.67 3.71
CA ILE A 42 11.50 -21.22 3.52
C ILE A 42 11.85 -20.51 4.82
N GLY A 43 11.27 -20.93 5.94
CA GLY A 43 11.54 -20.33 7.24
C GLY A 43 13.00 -20.47 7.65
N ILE A 44 13.55 -21.67 7.51
CA ILE A 44 14.96 -21.97 7.77
C ILE A 44 15.86 -21.16 6.83
N TYR A 45 15.57 -21.17 5.53
CA TYR A 45 16.31 -20.41 4.53
C TYR A 45 16.34 -18.92 4.88
N ARG A 46 15.18 -18.32 5.17
CA ARG A 46 15.09 -16.90 5.53
C ARG A 46 15.87 -16.56 6.78
N LEU A 47 15.87 -17.42 7.80
CA LEU A 47 16.54 -17.14 9.07
C LEU A 47 18.06 -17.33 9.01
N TYR A 48 18.55 -18.33 8.26
CA TYR A 48 19.94 -18.76 8.35
C TYR A 48 20.74 -18.64 7.05
N PHE A 49 20.08 -18.79 5.89
CA PHE A 49 20.76 -18.90 4.59
C PHE A 49 20.52 -17.71 3.66
N SER A 50 19.62 -16.78 4.00
CA SER A 50 19.38 -15.60 3.17
C SER A 50 20.60 -14.69 3.16
N PRO A 51 20.83 -13.92 2.07
CA PRO A 51 21.96 -12.98 1.98
C PRO A 51 21.99 -11.94 3.11
N ILE A 52 20.84 -11.69 3.74
CA ILE A 52 20.66 -10.73 4.83
C ILE A 52 20.49 -11.38 6.20
N ALA A 53 20.71 -12.70 6.33
CA ALA A 53 20.55 -13.43 7.59
C ALA A 53 21.50 -12.97 8.71
N LYS A 54 22.67 -12.43 8.34
CA LYS A 54 23.67 -11.90 9.28
C LYS A 54 23.28 -10.58 9.95
N PHE A 55 22.28 -9.87 9.42
CA PHE A 55 21.88 -8.57 9.96
C PHE A 55 20.92 -8.74 11.15
N PRO A 56 21.06 -7.90 12.19
CA PRO A 56 20.24 -8.02 13.40
C PRO A 56 18.80 -7.57 13.15
N GLY A 57 17.86 -8.07 13.95
CA GLY A 57 16.45 -7.72 13.88
C GLY A 57 15.57 -8.73 14.61
N PRO A 58 14.26 -8.47 14.77
CA PRO A 58 13.34 -9.44 15.33
C PRO A 58 13.28 -10.72 14.48
N LYS A 59 13.45 -11.90 15.11
CA LYS A 59 13.38 -13.18 14.38
C LYS A 59 12.06 -13.40 13.64
N LEU A 60 10.94 -12.93 14.22
CA LEU A 60 9.63 -12.99 13.57
C LEU A 60 9.58 -12.13 12.29
N ALA A 61 10.19 -10.95 12.32
CA ALA A 61 10.32 -10.09 11.15
C ALA A 61 11.19 -10.75 10.07
N ALA A 62 12.32 -11.34 10.46
CA ALA A 62 13.17 -12.09 9.54
C ALA A 62 12.48 -13.33 8.94
N LEU A 63 11.53 -13.94 9.65
CA LEU A 63 10.82 -15.15 9.24
C LEU A 63 9.67 -14.87 8.25
N THR A 64 8.87 -13.84 8.52
CA THR A 64 7.62 -13.58 7.78
C THR A 64 7.27 -12.11 7.66
N GLY A 65 6.65 -11.73 6.53
CA GLY A 65 6.07 -10.40 6.33
C GLY A 65 4.82 -10.13 7.19
N LEU A 66 4.27 -11.15 7.86
CA LEU A 66 3.16 -10.97 8.80
C LEU A 66 3.52 -10.07 10.00
N TYR A 67 4.80 -9.97 10.33
CA TYR A 67 5.27 -9.04 11.35
C TYR A 67 5.01 -7.59 10.95
N GLU A 68 5.39 -7.22 9.74
CA GLU A 68 5.11 -5.91 9.15
C GLU A 68 3.59 -5.67 9.03
N ALA A 69 2.86 -6.66 8.50
CA ALA A 69 1.40 -6.59 8.35
C ALA A 69 0.68 -6.36 9.69
N TYR A 70 1.14 -7.00 10.77
CA TYR A 70 0.56 -6.80 12.09
C TYR A 70 0.63 -5.32 12.48
N TYR A 71 1.80 -4.68 12.43
CA TYR A 71 1.94 -3.27 12.81
C TYR A 71 1.27 -2.29 11.85
N ASP A 72 1.16 -2.66 10.57
CA ASP A 72 0.43 -1.85 9.60
C ASP A 72 -1.10 -1.93 9.79
N LEU A 73 -1.65 -3.02 10.31
CA LEU A 73 -3.10 -3.27 10.33
C LEU A 73 -3.74 -3.19 11.72
N VAL A 74 -3.05 -3.61 12.77
CA VAL A 74 -3.70 -3.91 14.06
C VAL A 74 -3.50 -2.81 15.11
N PRO A 75 -2.26 -2.45 15.52
CA PRO A 75 -2.07 -1.50 16.60
C PRO A 75 -2.60 -0.11 16.24
N LYS A 76 -3.36 0.50 17.15
CA LYS A 76 -3.91 1.88 17.01
C LYS A 76 -4.66 2.15 15.70
N GLY A 77 -5.26 1.12 15.09
CA GLY A 77 -5.95 1.24 13.81
C GLY A 77 -5.05 1.27 12.58
N GLY A 78 -3.75 0.95 12.75
CA GLY A 78 -2.80 0.74 11.67
C GLY A 78 -1.65 1.76 11.59
N GLY A 79 -0.78 1.55 10.60
CA GLY A 79 0.33 2.45 10.27
C GLY A 79 1.40 2.60 11.34
N GLN A 80 1.55 1.61 12.23
CA GLN A 80 2.51 1.69 13.35
C GLN A 80 3.90 1.13 13.01
N PHE A 81 4.08 0.53 11.83
CA PHE A 81 5.36 -0.09 11.47
C PHE A 81 6.55 0.89 11.44
N PRO A 82 6.43 2.16 11.01
CA PRO A 82 7.53 3.12 11.12
C PRO A 82 8.02 3.36 12.55
N PHE A 83 7.11 3.40 13.53
CA PHE A 83 7.48 3.55 14.94
C PHE A 83 8.12 2.29 15.49
N GLU A 84 7.66 1.12 15.02
CA GLU A 84 8.29 -0.14 15.35
C GLU A 84 9.70 -0.23 14.75
N ILE A 85 9.92 0.20 13.51
CA ILE A 85 11.25 0.27 12.89
C ILE A 85 12.18 1.16 13.73
N LYS A 86 11.70 2.34 14.18
CA LYS A 86 12.47 3.20 15.09
C LYS A 86 12.89 2.44 16.37
N ARG A 87 11.96 1.74 17.01
CA ARG A 87 12.24 0.90 18.19
C ARG A 87 13.24 -0.22 17.87
N MET A 88 13.21 -0.77 16.66
CA MET A 88 14.21 -1.75 16.23
C MET A 88 15.59 -1.13 16.09
N HIS A 89 15.72 0.06 15.52
CA HIS A 89 17.01 0.77 15.44
C HIS A 89 17.59 1.06 16.83
N GLU A 90 16.76 1.53 17.76
CA GLU A 90 17.14 1.75 19.15
C GLU A 90 17.68 0.47 19.83
N LYS A 91 17.18 -0.71 19.42
CA LYS A 91 17.56 -2.01 20.01
C LYS A 91 18.71 -2.73 19.30
N TYR A 92 18.73 -2.69 17.97
CA TYR A 92 19.59 -3.55 17.14
C TYR A 92 20.70 -2.77 16.42
N GLY A 93 20.63 -1.43 16.40
CA GLY A 93 21.63 -0.56 15.79
C GLY A 93 21.19 0.05 14.45
N PRO A 94 22.13 0.64 13.70
CA PRO A 94 21.83 1.49 12.54
C PRO A 94 21.37 0.71 11.30
N ILE A 95 21.62 -0.60 11.22
CA ILE A 95 21.18 -1.44 10.10
C ILE A 95 20.40 -2.62 10.66
N VAL A 96 19.12 -2.68 10.31
CA VAL A 96 18.18 -3.64 10.87
C VAL A 96 17.45 -4.38 9.78
N ARG A 97 17.31 -5.70 9.93
CA ARG A 97 16.42 -6.51 9.12
C ARG A 97 14.98 -6.37 9.60
N ILE A 98 14.14 -5.71 8.80
CA ILE A 98 12.77 -5.36 9.16
C ILE A 98 11.72 -6.32 8.61
N ASN A 99 12.07 -7.12 7.60
CA ASN A 99 11.25 -8.22 7.07
C ASN A 99 12.16 -9.29 6.41
N PRO A 100 11.62 -10.35 5.77
CA PRO A 100 12.47 -11.39 5.18
C PRO A 100 13.38 -10.94 4.04
N GLU A 101 13.08 -9.82 3.38
CA GLU A 101 13.68 -9.36 2.12
C GLU A 101 14.35 -7.98 2.23
N GLU A 102 14.15 -7.25 3.34
CA GLU A 102 14.54 -5.84 3.47
C GLU A 102 15.40 -5.55 4.69
N LEU A 103 16.39 -4.70 4.46
CA LEU A 103 17.16 -4.00 5.48
C LEU A 103 16.69 -2.54 5.52
N HIS A 104 16.52 -2.03 6.73
CA HIS A 104 16.33 -0.62 6.99
C HIS A 104 17.64 -0.05 7.54
N ILE A 105 18.04 1.10 7.01
CA ILE A 105 19.31 1.74 7.32
C ILE A 105 19.01 3.14 7.87
N ASP A 106 19.46 3.39 9.09
CA ASP A 106 19.44 4.67 9.79
C ASP A 106 20.89 5.08 10.05
N ASP A 107 21.61 5.34 8.95
CA ASP A 107 23.02 5.70 8.93
C ASP A 107 23.30 6.68 7.78
N PRO A 108 23.71 7.94 8.07
CA PRO A 108 23.98 8.93 7.04
C PRO A 108 25.13 8.54 6.10
N ASP A 109 26.09 7.73 6.55
CA ASP A 109 27.25 7.33 5.74
C ASP A 109 26.83 6.46 4.54
N PHE A 110 25.63 5.87 4.58
CA PHE A 110 25.07 5.07 3.49
C PHE A 110 24.27 5.88 2.46
N TYR A 111 24.09 7.20 2.64
CA TYR A 111 23.27 8.02 1.75
C TYR A 111 23.66 7.89 0.27
N ASP A 112 24.94 8.05 -0.05
CA ASP A 112 25.44 7.96 -1.43
C ASP A 112 25.39 6.53 -2.00
N THR A 113 25.35 5.52 -1.13
CA THR A 113 25.19 4.11 -1.52
C THR A 113 23.74 3.79 -1.88
N LEU A 114 22.78 4.34 -1.13
CA LEU A 114 21.34 4.09 -1.31
C LEU A 114 20.70 5.02 -2.35
N TYR A 115 21.20 6.24 -2.48
CA TYR A 115 20.70 7.27 -3.40
C TYR A 115 21.77 7.72 -4.43
N PRO A 116 22.44 6.79 -5.13
CA PRO A 116 23.45 7.17 -6.10
C PRO A 116 22.80 7.80 -7.35
N THR A 117 23.43 8.83 -7.88
CA THR A 117 22.95 9.50 -9.11
C THR A 117 23.31 8.72 -10.38
N SER A 118 24.33 7.87 -10.32
CA SER A 118 24.94 7.21 -11.49
C SER A 118 24.51 5.77 -11.74
N LYS A 119 23.85 5.12 -10.76
CA LYS A 119 23.50 3.69 -10.83
C LYS A 119 21.99 3.49 -10.92
N PRO A 120 21.49 2.72 -11.90
CA PRO A 120 20.07 2.41 -11.98
C PRO A 120 19.69 1.36 -10.93
N TYR A 121 18.60 1.63 -10.20
CA TYR A 121 17.96 0.67 -9.30
C TYR A 121 16.50 0.52 -9.68
N ASP A 122 16.04 -0.72 -9.72
CA ASP A 122 14.63 -1.04 -9.77
C ASP A 122 14.05 -0.93 -8.35
N LYS A 123 12.84 -0.39 -8.24
CA LYS A 123 12.07 -0.52 -6.99
C LYS A 123 11.61 -1.96 -6.86
N MET A 124 11.28 -2.36 -5.64
CA MET A 124 10.73 -3.69 -5.40
C MET A 124 9.45 -3.91 -6.23
N GLN A 125 9.35 -5.05 -6.91
CA GLN A 125 8.22 -5.39 -7.78
C GLN A 125 6.86 -5.27 -7.07
N ARG A 126 6.81 -5.62 -5.78
CA ARG A 126 5.61 -5.49 -4.92
C ARG A 126 5.10 -4.05 -4.74
N LEU A 127 5.90 -3.04 -5.09
CA LEU A 127 5.52 -1.62 -5.04
C LEU A 127 4.93 -1.13 -6.36
N GLU A 128 4.94 -1.96 -7.40
CA GLU A 128 4.33 -1.61 -8.68
C GLU A 128 2.83 -1.39 -8.50
N ASN A 129 2.33 -0.28 -9.06
CA ASN A 129 0.91 0.12 -9.00
C ASN A 129 0.32 0.15 -7.58
N ARG A 130 1.14 0.34 -6.54
CA ARG A 130 0.73 0.32 -5.12
C ARG A 130 -0.46 1.23 -4.78
N PHE A 131 -0.71 2.27 -5.58
CA PHE A 131 -1.83 3.19 -5.41
C PHE A 131 -3.03 2.94 -6.33
N GLY A 132 -3.06 1.81 -7.04
CA GLY A 132 -4.14 1.51 -7.99
C GLY A 132 -4.14 2.43 -9.22
N ILE A 133 -2.97 2.97 -9.59
CA ILE A 133 -2.80 3.83 -10.76
C ILE A 133 -1.79 3.18 -11.71
N PRO A 134 -2.23 2.27 -12.59
CA PRO A 134 -1.38 1.67 -13.59
C PRO A 134 -0.70 2.73 -14.44
N GLY A 135 0.61 2.57 -14.65
CA GLY A 135 1.37 3.48 -15.50
C GLY A 135 1.85 4.77 -14.84
N ALA A 136 1.50 5.01 -13.57
CA ALA A 136 1.98 6.18 -12.83
C ALA A 136 3.51 6.18 -12.69
N THR A 137 4.13 7.35 -12.87
CA THR A 137 5.58 7.52 -12.70
C THR A 137 6.04 7.08 -11.30
N PHE A 138 5.32 7.47 -10.25
CA PHE A 138 5.72 7.19 -8.86
C PHE A 138 5.82 5.68 -8.57
N SER A 139 4.82 4.89 -8.96
CA SER A 139 4.76 3.45 -8.67
C SER A 139 5.30 2.58 -9.81
N THR A 140 6.18 3.11 -10.67
CA THR A 140 6.89 2.32 -11.68
C THR A 140 8.09 1.60 -11.05
N ALA A 141 8.15 0.27 -11.15
CA ALA A 141 9.23 -0.52 -10.54
C ALA A 141 10.54 -0.42 -11.35
N HIS A 142 10.49 -0.71 -12.65
CA HIS A 142 11.68 -0.75 -13.48
C HIS A 142 12.24 0.63 -13.80
N HIS A 143 13.54 0.81 -13.55
CA HIS A 143 14.27 2.06 -13.74
C HIS A 143 14.13 2.62 -15.16
N LYS A 144 14.29 1.77 -16.18
CA LYS A 144 14.23 2.20 -17.58
C LYS A 144 12.88 2.84 -17.93
N VAL A 145 11.78 2.21 -17.49
CA VAL A 145 10.42 2.72 -17.72
C VAL A 145 10.18 3.97 -16.89
N HIS A 146 10.60 3.97 -15.62
CA HIS A 146 10.50 5.13 -14.73
C HIS A 146 11.24 6.34 -15.32
N LYS A 147 12.44 6.15 -15.89
CA LYS A 147 13.24 7.20 -16.51
C LYS A 147 12.49 7.88 -17.66
N ILE A 148 11.87 7.10 -18.55
CA ILE A 148 11.08 7.63 -19.68
C ILE A 148 9.88 8.42 -19.16
N ARG A 149 9.09 7.84 -18.23
CA ARG A 149 7.92 8.51 -17.63
C ARG A 149 8.30 9.79 -16.87
N ARG A 150 9.43 9.78 -16.14
CA ARG A 150 9.94 10.94 -15.41
C ARG A 150 10.42 12.04 -16.35
N ALA A 151 11.03 11.69 -17.49
CA ALA A 151 11.50 12.66 -18.47
C ALA A 151 10.36 13.50 -19.06
N ALA A 152 9.18 12.90 -19.27
CA ALA A 152 8.00 13.62 -19.77
C ALA A 152 7.49 14.70 -18.79
N ILE A 153 7.55 14.44 -17.48
CA ILE A 153 7.01 15.36 -16.45
C ILE A 153 8.05 16.36 -15.90
N SER A 154 9.35 16.06 -16.02
CA SER A 154 10.39 16.87 -15.38
C SER A 154 10.47 18.33 -15.86
N PRO A 155 10.23 18.67 -17.15
CA PRO A 155 10.26 20.05 -17.61
C PRO A 155 9.26 20.98 -16.90
N PHE A 156 8.09 20.46 -16.48
CA PHE A 156 7.09 21.23 -15.74
C PHE A 156 7.58 21.69 -14.36
N PHE A 157 8.58 21.01 -13.80
CA PHE A 157 9.18 21.33 -12.50
C PHE A 157 10.54 22.04 -12.63
N ALA A 158 10.91 22.51 -13.83
CA ALA A 158 12.10 23.31 -14.01
C ALA A 158 12.00 24.63 -13.22
N LYS A 159 13.12 25.12 -12.65
CA LYS A 159 13.14 26.35 -11.84
C LYS A 159 12.49 27.56 -12.53
N ALA A 160 12.67 27.69 -13.84
CA ALA A 160 12.03 28.74 -14.63
C ALA A 160 10.50 28.60 -14.65
N LYS A 161 9.98 27.38 -14.86
CA LYS A 161 8.54 27.08 -14.85
C LYS A 161 7.91 27.28 -13.49
N VAL A 162 8.58 26.88 -12.41
CA VAL A 162 8.11 27.16 -11.05
C VAL A 162 8.05 28.67 -10.77
N ARG A 163 9.01 29.45 -11.31
CA ARG A 163 9.02 30.91 -11.15
C ARG A 163 7.86 31.58 -11.88
N GLU A 164 7.52 31.11 -13.09
CA GLU A 164 6.37 31.61 -13.86
C GLU A 164 5.06 31.48 -13.05
N GLN A 165 4.90 30.44 -12.24
CA GLN A 165 3.69 30.19 -11.43
C GLN A 165 3.66 30.91 -10.08
N THR A 166 4.69 31.67 -9.72
CA THR A 166 4.75 32.31 -8.39
C THR A 166 3.59 33.29 -8.18
N GLY A 167 3.11 33.94 -9.25
CA GLY A 167 1.95 34.84 -9.19
C GLY A 167 0.67 34.13 -8.77
N ASP A 168 0.37 32.98 -9.37
CA ASP A 168 -0.87 32.22 -9.12
C ASP A 168 -0.88 31.63 -7.70
N ILE A 169 0.26 31.06 -7.28
CA ILE A 169 0.46 30.56 -5.91
C ILE A 169 0.26 31.70 -4.89
N GLN A 170 0.81 32.89 -5.17
CA GLN A 170 0.67 34.06 -4.29
C GLN A 170 -0.77 34.57 -4.27
N ALA A 171 -1.48 34.59 -5.41
CA ALA A 171 -2.87 35.01 -5.47
C ALA A 171 -3.78 34.10 -4.64
N LEU A 172 -3.55 32.79 -4.69
CA LEU A 172 -4.23 31.81 -3.85
C LEU A 172 -3.97 32.07 -2.36
N MET A 173 -2.70 32.27 -1.98
CA MET A 173 -2.32 32.58 -0.59
C MET A 173 -2.93 33.91 -0.10
N ASN A 174 -2.97 34.94 -0.95
CA ASN A 174 -3.60 36.22 -0.64
C ASN A 174 -5.09 36.05 -0.34
N THR A 175 -5.79 35.17 -1.08
CA THR A 175 -7.18 34.84 -0.80
C THR A 175 -7.35 34.15 0.56
N ILE A 176 -6.51 33.16 0.87
CA ILE A 176 -6.53 32.50 2.18
C ILE A 176 -6.28 33.52 3.30
N SER A 177 -5.24 34.36 3.18
CA SER A 177 -4.91 35.39 4.17
C SER A 177 -6.05 36.39 4.36
N ARG A 178 -6.70 36.80 3.28
CA ARG A 178 -7.88 37.68 3.34
C ARG A 178 -9.00 37.02 4.13
N ARG A 179 -9.37 35.77 3.80
CA ARG A 179 -10.40 35.01 4.52
C ARG A 179 -10.08 34.87 6.00
N LEU A 180 -8.84 34.53 6.36
CA LEU A 180 -8.41 34.45 7.76
C LEU A 180 -8.62 35.78 8.51
N THR A 181 -8.32 36.89 7.86
CA THR A 181 -8.45 38.23 8.46
C THR A 181 -9.91 38.66 8.55
N THR A 182 -10.74 38.39 7.54
CA THR A 182 -12.11 38.90 7.46
C THR A 182 -13.15 38.00 8.12
N GLU A 183 -12.94 36.68 8.12
CA GLU A 183 -13.93 35.69 8.58
C GLU A 183 -13.60 35.07 9.94
N TYR A 184 -12.32 35.11 10.38
CA TYR A 184 -11.87 34.37 11.57
C TYR A 184 -11.22 35.24 12.64
N ALA A 185 -10.45 36.27 12.26
CA ALA A 185 -9.77 37.14 13.22
C ALA A 185 -10.76 37.80 14.20
N GLY A 186 -10.47 37.73 15.50
CA GLY A 186 -11.31 38.31 16.56
C GLY A 186 -12.61 37.56 16.89
N THR A 187 -12.94 36.49 16.15
CA THR A 187 -14.20 35.75 16.34
C THR A 187 -14.14 34.67 17.42
N GLY A 188 -12.94 34.28 17.86
CA GLY A 188 -12.72 33.13 18.75
C GLY A 188 -12.95 31.76 18.09
N ARG A 189 -13.26 31.71 16.79
CA ARG A 189 -13.43 30.45 16.05
C ARG A 189 -12.10 29.72 15.92
N VAL A 190 -12.09 28.43 16.24
CA VAL A 190 -10.92 27.55 16.09
C VAL A 190 -10.88 27.02 14.66
N LEU A 191 -9.73 27.19 14.00
CA LEU A 191 -9.50 26.71 12.65
C LEU A 191 -8.46 25.59 12.62
N ASN A 192 -8.75 24.54 11.86
CA ASN A 192 -7.78 23.48 11.58
C ASN A 192 -6.90 23.88 10.40
N LEU A 193 -5.66 24.31 10.67
CA LEU A 193 -4.70 24.68 9.61
C LEU A 193 -4.38 23.51 8.68
N HIS A 194 -4.54 22.27 9.12
CA HIS A 194 -4.36 21.11 8.25
C HIS A 194 -5.33 21.15 7.06
N ASP A 195 -6.57 21.59 7.26
CA ASP A 195 -7.57 21.66 6.18
C ASP A 195 -7.24 22.81 5.22
N VAL A 196 -6.78 23.94 5.75
CA VAL A 196 -6.26 25.08 4.95
C VAL A 196 -5.13 24.63 4.02
N TRP A 197 -4.11 23.96 4.56
CA TRP A 197 -2.95 23.51 3.78
C TRP A 197 -3.30 22.45 2.75
N ARG A 198 -4.25 21.56 3.07
CA ARG A 198 -4.76 20.57 2.10
C ARG A 198 -5.42 21.23 0.91
N CYS A 199 -6.30 22.21 1.14
CA CYS A 199 -6.96 22.94 0.06
C CYS A 199 -5.96 23.74 -0.78
N PHE A 200 -5.04 24.47 -0.11
CA PHE A 200 -3.98 25.20 -0.79
C PHE A 200 -3.12 24.29 -1.68
N ALA A 201 -2.65 23.16 -1.16
CA ALA A 201 -1.83 22.24 -1.93
C ALA A 201 -2.59 21.62 -3.10
N ALA A 202 -3.84 21.20 -2.88
CA ALA A 202 -4.67 20.60 -3.92
C ALA A 202 -4.96 21.60 -5.05
N ASP A 203 -5.36 22.83 -4.74
CA ASP A 203 -5.64 23.85 -5.75
C ASP A 203 -4.40 24.20 -6.58
N ASN A 204 -3.24 24.39 -5.94
CA ASN A 204 -1.98 24.63 -6.67
C ASN A 204 -1.59 23.46 -7.57
N ILE A 205 -1.71 22.21 -7.09
CA ILE A 205 -1.39 21.02 -7.89
C ILE A 205 -2.34 20.93 -9.09
N MET A 206 -3.63 21.18 -8.88
CA MET A 206 -4.65 21.10 -9.91
C MET A 206 -4.48 22.18 -10.97
N ASP A 207 -4.13 23.40 -10.56
CA ASP A 207 -3.81 24.49 -11.47
C ASP A 207 -2.53 24.21 -12.26
N LEU A 208 -1.45 23.81 -11.59
CA LEU A 208 -0.18 23.50 -12.26
C LEU A 208 -0.29 22.31 -13.23
N MET A 209 -1.08 21.28 -12.90
CA MET A 209 -1.17 20.06 -13.73
C MET A 209 -2.24 20.13 -14.81
N PHE A 210 -3.34 20.84 -14.57
CA PHE A 210 -4.52 20.84 -15.45
C PHE A 210 -4.98 22.25 -15.87
N GLY A 211 -4.35 23.31 -15.38
CA GLY A 211 -4.80 24.69 -15.60
C GLY A 211 -6.19 24.96 -15.03
N SER A 212 -6.63 24.16 -14.07
CA SER A 212 -8.00 24.18 -13.55
C SER A 212 -7.99 23.94 -12.04
N PRO A 213 -7.91 25.00 -11.22
CA PRO A 213 -8.02 24.86 -9.77
C PRO A 213 -9.43 24.41 -9.40
N LEU A 214 -9.52 23.56 -8.37
CA LEU A 214 -10.80 23.07 -7.85
C LEU A 214 -11.49 24.08 -6.92
N ASN A 215 -10.81 25.18 -6.59
CA ASN A 215 -11.25 26.23 -5.68
C ASN A 215 -11.60 25.71 -4.28
N LEU A 216 -10.92 24.67 -3.82
CA LEU A 216 -11.16 24.03 -2.52
C LEU A 216 -10.88 24.99 -1.35
N HIS A 217 -10.00 25.98 -1.55
CA HIS A 217 -9.71 27.03 -0.57
C HIS A 217 -10.90 27.97 -0.30
N LEU A 218 -11.98 27.92 -1.09
CA LEU A 218 -13.21 28.69 -0.89
C LEU A 218 -14.25 27.94 -0.06
N GLU A 219 -14.05 26.64 0.20
CA GLU A 219 -14.97 25.85 1.00
C GLU A 219 -15.12 26.41 2.43
N PRO A 220 -16.31 26.27 3.06
CA PRO A 220 -16.51 26.63 4.44
C PRO A 220 -15.50 25.92 5.35
N ASP A 221 -14.84 26.67 6.23
CA ASP A 221 -13.80 26.17 7.14
C ASP A 221 -12.66 25.41 6.45
N PHE A 222 -12.47 25.65 5.14
CA PHE A 222 -11.49 24.96 4.29
C PHE A 222 -11.68 23.43 4.27
N ARG A 223 -12.90 22.94 4.54
CA ARG A 223 -13.23 21.51 4.60
C ARG A 223 -13.76 21.00 3.27
N ALA A 224 -12.86 20.76 2.33
CA ALA A 224 -13.23 20.18 1.04
C ALA A 224 -13.48 18.65 1.12
N PRO A 225 -14.59 18.14 0.56
CA PRO A 225 -14.85 16.70 0.47
C PRO A 225 -13.71 15.92 -0.22
N PHE A 226 -13.10 16.52 -1.25
CA PHE A 226 -12.03 15.93 -2.03
C PHE A 226 -10.76 15.65 -1.19
N THR A 227 -10.26 16.65 -0.46
CA THR A 227 -9.04 16.49 0.38
C THR A 227 -9.30 15.58 1.59
N GLY A 228 -10.52 15.61 2.12
CA GLY A 228 -11.00 14.64 3.11
C GLY A 228 -10.98 13.21 2.58
N ALA A 229 -11.43 12.99 1.34
CA ALA A 229 -11.40 11.67 0.70
C ALA A 229 -9.97 11.16 0.50
N ILE A 230 -9.07 12.01 0.01
CA ILE A 230 -7.64 11.67 -0.14
C ILE A 230 -7.07 11.17 1.19
N THR A 231 -7.32 11.90 2.29
CA THR A 231 -6.82 11.51 3.63
C THR A 231 -7.35 10.14 4.05
N ARG A 232 -8.65 9.89 3.86
CA ARG A 232 -9.27 8.61 4.21
C ARG A 232 -8.68 7.46 3.38
N VAL A 233 -8.46 7.69 2.09
CA VAL A 233 -7.82 6.70 1.20
C VAL A 233 -6.36 6.46 1.59
N THR A 234 -5.61 7.50 1.96
CA THR A 234 -4.24 7.35 2.47
C THR A 234 -4.21 6.48 3.72
N ASN A 235 -5.11 6.71 4.68
CA ASN A 235 -5.20 5.87 5.88
C ASN A 235 -5.60 4.42 5.53
N TRP A 236 -6.45 4.25 4.52
CA TRP A 236 -6.86 2.93 4.04
C TRP A 236 -5.74 2.19 3.26
N SER A 237 -4.69 2.89 2.85
CA SER A 237 -3.57 2.30 2.08
C SER A 237 -2.82 1.21 2.84
N HIS A 238 -2.86 1.23 4.18
CA HIS A 238 -2.31 0.16 5.00
C HIS A 238 -3.06 -1.16 4.79
N VAL A 239 -4.37 -1.11 4.54
CA VAL A 239 -5.22 -2.29 4.31
C VAL A 239 -5.06 -2.81 2.88
N THR A 240 -5.19 -1.94 1.88
CA THR A 240 -5.13 -2.34 0.47
C THR A 240 -3.77 -2.87 0.06
N ARG A 241 -2.70 -2.49 0.78
CA ARG A 241 -1.36 -3.08 0.64
C ARG A 241 -1.36 -4.60 0.82
N TYR A 242 -2.09 -5.13 1.80
CA TYR A 242 -2.12 -6.57 2.11
C TYR A 242 -3.32 -7.29 1.47
N LEU A 243 -4.33 -6.53 1.04
CA LEU A 243 -5.55 -7.04 0.40
C LEU A 243 -5.76 -6.39 -0.98
N PRO A 244 -4.93 -6.72 -1.98
CA PRO A 244 -4.97 -6.09 -3.30
C PRO A 244 -6.32 -6.30 -4.03
N ILE A 245 -7.04 -7.38 -3.71
CA ILE A 245 -8.39 -7.66 -4.21
C ILE A 245 -9.36 -6.51 -3.89
N LEU A 246 -9.21 -5.85 -2.73
CA LEU A 246 -10.09 -4.73 -2.35
C LEU A 246 -9.83 -3.50 -3.23
N GLY A 247 -8.57 -3.23 -3.59
CA GLY A 247 -8.23 -2.17 -4.53
C GLY A 247 -8.69 -2.49 -5.95
N ALA A 248 -8.51 -3.73 -6.40
CA ALA A 248 -9.00 -4.16 -7.71
C ALA A 248 -10.53 -4.03 -7.82
N ALA A 249 -11.26 -4.35 -6.74
CA ALA A 249 -12.72 -4.25 -6.71
C ALA A 249 -13.21 -2.81 -6.98
N THR A 250 -12.52 -1.77 -6.47
CA THR A 250 -12.95 -0.38 -6.72
C THR A 250 -12.86 0.04 -8.19
N ASP A 251 -11.94 -0.55 -8.95
CA ASP A 251 -11.77 -0.22 -10.37
C ASP A 251 -12.62 -1.10 -11.30
N THR A 252 -12.95 -2.33 -10.89
CA THR A 252 -13.73 -3.27 -11.71
C THR A 252 -15.23 -3.14 -11.56
N LEU A 253 -15.71 -2.63 -10.42
CA LEU A 253 -17.15 -2.53 -10.15
C LEU A 253 -17.77 -1.32 -10.87
N PRO A 254 -19.05 -1.41 -11.29
CA PRO A 254 -19.79 -0.25 -11.78
C PRO A 254 -19.73 0.92 -10.77
N PRO A 255 -19.58 2.19 -11.20
CA PRO A 255 -19.36 3.31 -10.28
C PRO A 255 -20.40 3.44 -9.17
N TRP A 256 -21.69 3.22 -9.46
CA TRP A 256 -22.75 3.24 -8.46
C TRP A 256 -22.54 2.19 -7.35
N LEU A 257 -22.05 1.01 -7.71
CA LEU A 257 -21.83 -0.10 -6.78
C LEU A 257 -20.52 0.12 -6.00
N ALA A 258 -19.47 0.61 -6.67
CA ALA A 258 -18.22 1.00 -6.03
C ALA A 258 -18.45 2.09 -4.97
N LYS A 259 -19.21 3.15 -5.30
CA LYS A 259 -19.57 4.22 -4.33
C LYS A 259 -20.36 3.69 -3.14
N ARG A 260 -21.24 2.71 -3.34
CA ARG A 260 -22.05 2.11 -2.27
C ARG A 260 -21.25 1.19 -1.36
N LEU A 261 -20.37 0.36 -1.92
CA LEU A 261 -19.54 -0.58 -1.16
C LEU A 261 -18.33 0.09 -0.53
N PHE A 262 -17.81 1.14 -1.16
CA PHE A 262 -16.60 1.86 -0.75
C PHE A 262 -16.86 3.37 -0.63
N PRO A 263 -17.73 3.81 0.31
CA PRO A 263 -18.12 5.22 0.42
C PRO A 263 -16.94 6.17 0.72
N LEU A 264 -15.84 5.66 1.26
CA LEU A 264 -14.61 6.42 1.50
C LEU A 264 -13.98 6.96 0.20
N PHE A 265 -14.19 6.27 -0.91
CA PHE A 265 -13.63 6.59 -2.23
C PHE A 265 -14.59 7.43 -3.08
N GLU A 266 -15.82 7.68 -2.61
CA GLU A 266 -16.88 8.33 -3.41
C GLU A 266 -16.42 9.65 -4.06
N PRO A 267 -15.80 10.61 -3.33
CA PRO A 267 -15.43 11.88 -3.96
C PRO A 267 -14.34 11.74 -5.02
N ILE A 268 -13.49 10.70 -4.91
CA ILE A 268 -12.44 10.40 -5.90
C ILE A 268 -13.07 9.75 -7.14
N ILE A 269 -14.03 8.83 -6.95
CA ILE A 269 -14.76 8.20 -8.04
C ILE A 269 -15.57 9.27 -8.81
N ALA A 270 -16.27 10.15 -8.10
CA ALA A 270 -17.02 11.25 -8.69
C ALA A 270 -16.11 12.19 -9.51
N TYR A 271 -14.93 12.54 -8.99
CA TYR A 271 -13.94 13.34 -9.72
C TYR A 271 -13.46 12.62 -10.99
N ARG A 272 -13.19 11.31 -10.93
CA ARG A 272 -12.80 10.52 -12.11
C ARG A 272 -13.88 10.51 -13.18
N GLU A 273 -15.16 10.36 -12.79
CA GLU A 273 -16.29 10.42 -13.72
C GLU A 273 -16.39 11.79 -14.40
N ALA A 274 -16.28 12.88 -13.63
CA ALA A 274 -16.30 14.24 -14.16
C ALA A 274 -15.13 14.50 -15.13
N SER A 275 -13.93 14.03 -14.78
CA SER A 275 -12.73 14.18 -15.62
C SER A 275 -12.87 13.41 -16.93
N ASN A 276 -13.38 12.18 -16.91
CA ASN A 276 -13.59 11.39 -18.11
C ASN A 276 -14.60 12.03 -19.07
N LEU A 277 -15.60 12.76 -18.55
CA LEU A 277 -16.54 13.52 -19.37
C LEU A 277 -15.86 14.73 -20.04
N LEU A 278 -14.96 15.42 -19.33
CA LEU A 278 -14.18 16.53 -19.88
C LEU A 278 -13.28 16.06 -21.04
N PHE A 279 -12.57 14.94 -20.88
CA PHE A 279 -11.67 14.44 -21.92
C PHE A 279 -12.38 13.79 -23.11
N ARG A 280 -13.58 13.22 -22.92
CA ARG A 280 -14.40 12.70 -24.03
C ARG A 280 -15.02 13.78 -24.92
N GLY A 281 -15.06 15.03 -24.46
CA GLY A 281 -15.53 16.17 -25.25
C GLY A 281 -14.42 16.84 -26.07
N MET A 282 -13.19 16.30 -26.06
CA MET A 282 -12.02 16.85 -26.76
C MET A 282 -11.59 16.03 -27.99
N ASP A 283 -12.31 14.95 -28.31
CA ASP A 283 -12.20 14.18 -29.56
C ASP A 283 -13.32 14.61 -30.54
#